data_AF-A0A7J2UUZ2-F1
#
_entry.id   AF-A0A7J2UUZ2-F1
#
_cell.length_a   1.000
_cell.length_b   1.000
_cell.length_c   1.000
_cell.angle_alpha   90.00
_cell.angle_beta   90.00
_cell.angle_gamma   90.00
#
_symmetry.space_group_name_H-M   'P 1'
#
loop_
_entity.id
_entity.type
_entity.pdbx_description
1 polymer ?
#
loop_
_entity_poly.entity_id
_entity_poly.type
_entity_poly.pdbx_seq_one_letter_code
_entity_poly.pdbx_strand_id
1 'polypeptide(L)' 'MSRNEMATGLSYLWKVVPRSIPVMARLGISYMKFRSASKKAGKKFEEELLSRGVDADVAKELAKLYVDSSKIERFER' A
#
# COMPACT_ATOMS: atom_id res chain seq x y z
N MET A 1 2.96 23.66 -39.02
CA MET A 1 2.19 22.79 -38.10
C MET A 1 1.14 23.63 -37.41
N SER A 2 -0.14 23.27 -37.58
CA SER A 2 -1.28 24.14 -37.25
C SER A 2 -1.70 23.97 -35.79
N ARG A 3 -2.07 25.08 -35.13
CA ARG A 3 -2.49 25.17 -33.72
C ARG A 3 -3.64 24.21 -33.36
N ASN A 4 -4.40 23.75 -34.35
CA ASN A 4 -5.51 22.82 -34.19
C ASN A 4 -5.07 21.38 -33.91
N GLU A 5 -3.90 20.92 -34.38
CA GLU A 5 -3.45 19.53 -34.21
C GLU A 5 -3.03 19.24 -32.75
N MET A 6 -2.49 20.25 -32.04
CA MET A 6 -2.11 20.13 -30.63
C MET A 6 -3.33 20.02 -29.70
N ALA A 7 -4.41 20.72 -30.01
CA ALA A 7 -5.65 20.68 -29.22
C ALA A 7 -6.36 19.32 -29.34
N THR A 8 -6.30 18.70 -30.52
CA THR A 8 -6.87 17.37 -30.76
C THR A 8 -6.11 16.30 -30.00
N GLY A 9 -4.77 16.32 -30.00
CA GLY A 9 -3.94 15.37 -29.25
C GLY A 9 -4.20 15.40 -27.73
N LEU A 10 -4.39 16.58 -27.16
CA LEU A 10 -4.72 16.73 -25.73
C LEU A 10 -6.13 16.19 -25.42
N SER A 11 -7.12 16.44 -26.28
CA SER A 11 -8.50 15.94 -26.14
C SER A 11 -8.59 14.40 -26.10
N TYR A 12 -7.74 13.70 -26.87
CA TYR A 12 -7.69 12.24 -26.84
C TYR A 12 -7.20 11.71 -25.49
N LEU A 13 -6.16 12.31 -24.90
CA LEU A 13 -5.65 11.90 -23.59
C LEU A 13 -6.72 12.01 -22.50
N TRP A 14 -7.51 13.10 -22.48
CA TRP A 14 -8.63 13.24 -21.53
C TRP A 14 -9.76 12.24 -21.74
N LYS A 15 -9.96 11.72 -22.96
CA LYS A 15 -10.96 10.67 -23.25
C LYS A 15 -10.53 9.26 -22.80
N VAL A 16 -9.23 8.96 -22.70
CA VAL A 16 -8.74 7.63 -22.27
C VAL A 16 -8.52 7.54 -20.75
N VAL A 17 -8.37 8.67 -20.08
CA VAL A 17 -8.08 8.77 -18.64
C VAL A 17 -9.24 8.35 -17.68
N PRO A 18 -10.55 8.32 -18.01
CA PRO A 18 -11.56 8.24 -16.95
C PRO A 18 -11.90 6.82 -16.45
N ARG A 19 -11.44 5.73 -17.09
CA ARG A 19 -11.84 4.36 -16.68
C ARG A 19 -10.91 3.67 -15.67
N SER A 20 -9.63 4.05 -15.58
CA SER A 20 -8.65 3.38 -14.70
C SER A 20 -8.45 4.08 -13.35
N ILE A 21 -8.75 5.38 -13.24
CA ILE A 21 -8.73 6.16 -11.98
C ILE A 21 -9.52 5.48 -10.84
N PRO A 22 -10.78 5.02 -11.03
CA PRO A 22 -11.53 4.39 -9.95
C PRO A 22 -10.90 3.07 -9.48
N VAL A 23 -10.22 2.34 -10.37
CA VAL A 23 -9.54 1.09 -10.03
C VAL A 23 -8.30 1.37 -9.18
N MET A 24 -7.46 2.33 -9.59
CA MET A 24 -6.28 2.71 -8.81
C MET A 24 -6.65 3.30 -7.44
N ALA A 25 -7.70 4.12 -7.38
CA ALA A 25 -8.22 4.64 -6.11
C ALA A 25 -8.73 3.52 -5.20
N ARG A 26 -9.47 2.54 -5.73
CA ARG A 26 -9.96 1.39 -4.96
C ARG A 26 -8.82 0.50 -4.47
N LEU A 27 -7.79 0.28 -5.29
CA LEU A 27 -6.58 -0.45 -4.91
C LEU A 27 -5.82 0.29 -3.80
N GLY A 28 -5.66 1.61 -3.91
CA GLY A 28 -5.03 2.44 -2.88
C GLY A 28 -5.78 2.40 -1.54
N ILE A 29 -7.11 2.48 -1.56
CA ILE A 29 -7.94 2.36 -0.35
C ILE A 29 -7.83 0.96 0.26
N SER A 30 -7.91 -0.10 -0.55
CA SER A 30 -7.75 -1.47 -0.08
C SER A 30 -6.37 -1.70 0.53
N TYR A 31 -5.32 -1.15 -0.08
CA TYR A 31 -3.96 -1.21 0.46
C TYR A 31 -3.84 -0.48 1.79
N MET A 32 -4.43 0.72 1.94
CA MET A 32 -4.46 1.42 3.22
C MET A 32 -5.17 0.62 4.32
N LYS A 33 -6.31 0.00 3.98
CA LYS A 33 -7.05 -0.88 4.91
C LYS A 33 -6.22 -2.10 5.31
N PHE A 34 -5.58 -2.75 4.34
CA PHE A 34 -4.68 -3.87 4.59
C PHE A 34 -3.54 -3.47 5.52
N ARG A 35 -2.84 -2.37 5.25
CA ARG A 35 -1.75 -1.86 6.09
C ARG A 35 -2.21 -1.56 7.51
N SER A 36 -3.39 -0.97 7.67
CA SER A 36 -3.98 -0.71 8.99
C SER A 36 -4.28 -2.02 9.74
N ALA A 37 -4.82 -3.02 9.05
CA ALA A 37 -5.06 -4.35 9.62
C ALA A 37 -3.75 -5.05 10.02
N SER A 38 -2.71 -5.01 9.18
CA SER A 38 -1.38 -5.58 9.49
C SER A 38 -0.78 -4.96 10.74
N LYS A 39 -0.87 -3.63 10.92
CA LYS A 39 -0.39 -2.96 12.14
C LYS A 39 -1.13 -3.43 13.39
N LYS A 40 -2.46 -3.59 13.32
CA LYS A 40 -3.26 -4.12 14.43
C LYS A 40 -2.87 -5.56 14.75
N ALA A 41 -2.67 -6.39 13.72
CA ALA A 41 -2.23 -7.77 13.90
C ALA A 41 -0.82 -7.85 14.49
N GLY A 42 0.11 -6.99 14.07
CA GLY A 42 1.45 -6.89 14.65
C GLY A 42 1.43 -6.55 16.13
N LYS A 43 0.58 -5.59 16.55
CA LYS A 43 0.42 -5.27 17.98
C LYS A 43 -0.12 -6.47 18.77
N LYS A 44 -1.13 -7.17 18.25
CA LYS A 44 -1.67 -8.37 18.91
C LYS A 44 -0.63 -9.49 19.00
N PHE A 45 0.20 -9.63 17.98
CA PHE A 45 1.31 -10.58 17.95
C PHE A 45 2.39 -10.23 18.99
N GLU A 46 2.74 -8.95 19.13
CA GLU A 46 3.63 -8.47 20.21
C GLU A 46 3.06 -8.80 21.59
N GLU A 47 1.78 -8.50 21.83
CA GLU A 47 1.08 -8.82 23.09
C GLU A 47 1.09 -10.33 23.38
N GLU A 48 0.92 -11.17 22.36
CA GLU A 48 0.98 -12.62 22.49
C GLU A 48 2.39 -13.11 22.85
N LEU A 49 3.44 -12.57 22.20
CA LEU A 49 4.84 -12.89 22.51
C LEU A 49 5.18 -12.51 23.95
N LEU A 50 4.79 -11.31 24.39
CA LEU A 50 4.98 -10.87 25.78
C LEU A 50 4.26 -11.80 26.76
N SER A 51 3.03 -12.21 26.46
CA SER A 51 2.27 -13.16 27.30
C SER A 51 2.92 -14.54 27.42
N ARG A 52 3.75 -14.91 26.43
CA ARG A 52 4.51 -16.17 26.41
C ARG A 52 5.89 -16.04 27.07
N GLY A 53 6.21 -14.88 27.65
CA GLY A 53 7.46 -14.61 28.33
C GLY A 53 8.62 -14.29 27.40
N VAL A 54 8.34 -13.90 26.15
CA VAL A 54 9.37 -13.37 25.26
C VAL A 54 9.79 -11.99 25.76
N ASP A 55 11.09 -11.72 25.73
CA ASP A 55 11.65 -10.42 26.08
C ASP A 55 11.02 -9.30 25.25
N ALA A 56 10.85 -8.12 25.86
CA ALA A 56 10.11 -7.02 25.24
C ALA A 56 10.79 -6.47 23.97
N ASP A 57 12.12 -6.43 23.94
CA ASP A 57 12.85 -5.95 22.76
C ASP A 57 12.75 -6.97 21.62
N VAL A 58 12.85 -8.26 21.95
CA VAL A 58 12.68 -9.37 20.99
C VAL A 58 11.25 -9.43 20.44
N ALA A 59 10.24 -9.30 21.31
CA ALA A 59 8.84 -9.31 20.91
C ALA A 59 8.52 -8.16 19.94
N LYS A 60 9.05 -6.98 20.23
CA LYS A 60 8.91 -5.78 19.39
C LYS A 60 9.60 -5.93 18.04
N GLU A 61 10.79 -6.54 18.01
CA GLU A 61 11.52 -6.80 16.76
C GLU A 61 10.76 -7.80 15.88
N LEU A 62 10.28 -8.91 16.46
CA LEU A 62 9.49 -9.92 15.73
C LEU A 62 8.17 -9.33 15.20
N ALA A 63 7.48 -8.52 16.00
CA ALA A 63 6.28 -7.82 15.57
C ALA A 63 6.55 -6.82 14.44
N LYS A 64 7.69 -6.13 14.49
CA LYS A 64 8.13 -5.25 13.42
C LYS A 64 8.40 -6.02 12.12
N LEU A 65 9.12 -7.14 12.18
CA LEU A 65 9.38 -7.99 11.01
C LEU A 65 8.07 -8.52 10.39
N TYR A 66 7.13 -8.94 11.23
CA TYR A 66 5.80 -9.35 10.79
C TYR A 66 5.07 -8.24 10.03
N VAL A 67 5.04 -7.02 10.57
CA VAL A 67 4.39 -5.87 9.91
C VAL A 67 5.15 -5.44 8.66
N ASP A 68 6.47 -5.49 8.68
CA ASP A 68 7.32 -5.10 7.55
C ASP A 68 7.17 -6.07 6.37
N SER A 69 6.92 -7.36 6.62
CA SER A 69 6.58 -8.33 5.57
C SER A 69 5.29 -7.98 4.79
N SER A 70 4.43 -7.12 5.35
CA SER A 70 3.22 -6.65 4.68
C SER A 70 3.45 -5.44 3.78
N LYS A 71 4.67 -4.87 3.76
CA LYS A 71 5.05 -3.86 2.79
C LYS A 71 5.23 -4.52 1.43
N ILE A 72 4.35 -4.18 0.49
CA ILE A 72 4.56 -4.51 -0.92
C ILE A 72 5.64 -3.55 -1.43
N GLU A 73 6.90 -3.92 -1.25
CA GLU A 73 8.02 -3.22 -1.86
C GLU A 73 8.16 -3.69 -3.31
N ARG A 74 8.32 -2.70 -4.20
CA ARG A 74 8.58 -2.98 -5.61
C ARG A 74 10.01 -3.50 -5.68
N PHE A 75 10.18 -4.82 -5.85
CA PHE A 75 11.48 -5.38 -6.22
C PHE A 75 11.79 -4.90 -7.65
N GLU A 76 12.48 -3.75 -7.77
CA GLU A 76 13.12 -3.37 -9.02
C GLU A 76 14.35 -4.28 -9.17
N ARG A 77 14.27 -5.18 -10.16
CA ARG A 77 15.32 -6.12 -10.54
C ARG A 77 15.98 -5.65 -11.82
#